data_AF-A0A6P1EWK1-F1
#
_entry.id   AF-A0A6P1EWK1-F1
#
_cell.length_a   1.000
_cell.length_b   1.000
_cell.length_c   1.000
_cell.angle_alpha   90.00
_cell.angle_beta   90.00
_cell.angle_gamma   90.00
#
_symmetry.space_group_name_H-M   'P 1'
#
loop_
_entity.id
_entity.type
_entity.pdbx_description
1 polymer ?
#
loop_
_entity_poly.entity_id
_entity_poly.type
_entity_poly.pdbx_seq_one_letter_code
_entity_poly.pdbx_strand_id
1 'polypeptide(L)'
;MDKYIYSKSWYGRRIVVKQLAYEDIGPYFAGYIELKKDDPKDWLRHAGVGDQDYFYGVDPFTSFPGCPTFAGYLLDDEHHIYVGFDTQEFAAAYNRDDCIEILKEVAKKLASHNK
;
A
#
# COMPACT_ATOMS: atom_id res chain seq x y z
N MET A 1 13.28 10.44 -9.14
CA MET A 1 13.48 9.22 -9.97
C MET A 1 12.97 8.04 -9.16
N ASP A 2 11.85 7.47 -9.57
CA ASP A 2 11.19 6.42 -8.80
C ASP A 2 11.94 5.10 -8.99
N LYS A 3 12.32 4.48 -7.88
CA LYS A 3 13.03 3.19 -7.90
C LYS A 3 12.18 2.11 -7.27
N TYR A 4 11.84 1.09 -8.07
CA TYR A 4 11.29 -0.15 -7.53
C TYR A 4 12.34 -0.82 -6.65
N ILE A 5 12.03 -1.00 -5.36
CA ILE A 5 12.95 -1.61 -4.39
C ILE A 5 12.50 -3.02 -4.00
N TYR A 6 11.20 -3.31 -4.10
CA TYR A 6 10.63 -4.61 -3.79
C TYR A 6 9.37 -4.89 -4.62
N SER A 7 9.23 -6.12 -5.10
CA SER A 7 7.99 -6.62 -5.72
C SER A 7 7.94 -8.14 -5.56
N LYS A 8 7.03 -8.65 -4.73
CA LYS A 8 6.87 -10.10 -4.51
C LYS A 8 5.42 -10.43 -4.12
N SER A 9 4.98 -11.65 -4.43
CA SER A 9 3.68 -12.12 -3.97
C SER A 9 3.74 -12.76 -2.58
N TRP A 10 2.82 -12.37 -1.71
CA TRP A 10 2.61 -12.92 -0.37
C TRP A 10 1.13 -13.21 -0.15
N TYR A 11 0.81 -14.36 0.44
CA TYR A 11 -0.58 -14.82 0.65
C TYR A 11 -1.47 -14.66 -0.60
N GLY A 12 -0.88 -14.92 -1.78
CA GLY A 12 -1.57 -14.80 -3.07
C GLY A 12 -1.83 -13.38 -3.57
N ARG A 13 -1.11 -12.37 -3.04
CA ARG A 13 -1.24 -10.95 -3.41
C ARG A 13 0.12 -10.35 -3.72
N ARG A 14 0.22 -9.55 -4.77
CA ARG A 14 1.44 -8.80 -5.06
C ARG A 14 1.58 -7.63 -4.08
N ILE A 15 2.75 -7.56 -3.43
CA ILE A 15 3.18 -6.39 -2.65
C ILE A 15 4.34 -5.71 -3.38
N VAL A 16 4.34 -4.38 -3.41
CA VAL A 16 5.35 -3.56 -4.09
C VAL A 16 5.81 -2.46 -3.15
N VAL A 17 7.12 -2.17 -3.11
CA VAL A 17 7.67 -1.00 -2.41
C VAL A 17 8.54 -0.22 -3.39
N LYS A 18 8.27 1.07 -3.49
CA LYS A 18 9.00 2.05 -4.30
C LYS A 18 9.70 3.04 -3.37
N GLN A 19 10.89 3.46 -3.78
CA GLN A 19 11.50 4.69 -3.27
C GLN A 19 11.06 5.81 -4.19
N LEU A 20 10.48 6.83 -3.60
CA LEU A 20 10.14 8.07 -4.27
C LEU A 20 11.03 9.17 -3.72
N ALA A 21 11.17 10.26 -4.46
CA ALA A 21 11.90 11.44 -4.00
C ALA A 21 11.27 12.69 -4.60
N TYR A 22 10.84 13.62 -3.74
CA TYR A 22 10.48 14.98 -4.16
C TYR A 22 11.69 15.90 -3.98
N GLU A 23 11.83 16.87 -4.87
CA GLU A 23 12.96 17.81 -4.89
C GLU A 23 13.13 18.54 -3.54
N ASP A 24 12.02 18.85 -2.85
CA ASP A 24 12.02 19.65 -1.63
C ASP A 24 11.93 18.84 -0.31
N ILE A 25 11.64 17.53 -0.37
CA ILE A 25 11.28 16.70 0.80
C ILE A 25 12.30 15.56 1.02
N GLY A 26 13.07 15.18 -0.01
CA GLY A 26 14.00 14.07 0.05
C GLY A 26 13.35 12.70 -0.19
N PRO A 27 14.07 11.59 0.03
CA PRO A 27 13.58 10.25 -0.27
C PRO A 27 12.52 9.79 0.74
N TYR A 28 11.44 9.20 0.24
CA TYR A 28 10.41 8.54 1.03
C TYR A 28 10.00 7.22 0.38
N PHE A 29 9.25 6.39 1.10
CA PHE A 29 8.79 5.10 0.61
C PHE A 29 7.30 5.14 0.29
N ALA A 30 6.94 4.52 -0.83
CA ALA A 30 5.56 4.20 -1.14
C ALA A 30 5.40 2.68 -1.23
N GLY A 31 4.50 2.13 -0.43
CA GLY A 31 4.15 0.71 -0.43
C GLY A 31 2.80 0.48 -1.10
N TYR A 32 2.64 -0.63 -1.79
CA TYR A 32 1.40 -1.01 -2.50
C TYR A 32 1.10 -2.47 -2.24
N ILE A 33 -0.19 -2.80 -2.12
CA ILE A 33 -0.68 -4.18 -2.11
C ILE A 33 -1.84 -4.34 -3.07
N GLU A 34 -1.85 -5.49 -3.75
CA GLU A 34 -2.92 -5.92 -4.63
C GLU A 34 -4.20 -6.28 -3.83
N LEU A 35 -5.30 -5.69 -4.26
CA LEU A 35 -6.66 -6.06 -3.89
C LEU A 35 -7.29 -6.94 -4.96
N LYS A 36 -8.14 -7.87 -4.52
CA LYS A 36 -8.90 -8.78 -5.38
C LYS A 36 -10.37 -8.46 -5.30
N LYS A 37 -11.12 -8.81 -6.36
CA LYS A 37 -12.55 -8.49 -6.48
C LYS A 37 -13.44 -9.13 -5.40
N ASP A 38 -12.96 -10.19 -4.77
CA ASP A 38 -13.62 -10.92 -3.69
C ASP A 38 -13.22 -10.41 -2.29
N ASP A 39 -12.38 -9.38 -2.20
CA ASP A 39 -12.01 -8.76 -0.92
C ASP A 39 -13.20 -8.09 -0.23
N PRO A 40 -13.09 -7.84 1.09
CA PRO A 40 -14.15 -7.16 1.82
C PRO A 40 -14.54 -5.84 1.15
N LYS A 41 -15.86 -5.59 1.05
CA LYS A 41 -16.39 -4.44 0.30
C LYS A 41 -15.81 -3.10 0.76
N ASP A 42 -15.53 -2.95 2.05
CA ASP A 42 -14.96 -1.72 2.61
C ASP A 42 -13.54 -1.45 2.07
N TRP A 43 -12.79 -2.48 1.69
CA TRP A 43 -11.51 -2.34 1.01
C TRP A 43 -11.65 -1.96 -0.47
N LEU A 44 -12.70 -2.46 -1.13
CA LEU A 44 -12.93 -2.21 -2.55
C LEU A 44 -13.62 -0.87 -2.83
N ARG A 45 -14.45 -0.40 -1.90
CA ARG A 45 -15.37 0.75 -2.09
C ARG A 45 -14.67 2.04 -2.49
N HIS A 46 -13.43 2.25 -2.07
CA HIS A 46 -12.69 3.50 -2.28
C HIS A 46 -11.39 3.31 -3.07
N ALA A 47 -11.12 2.11 -3.57
CA ALA A 47 -9.93 1.76 -4.34
C ALA A 47 -9.92 2.33 -5.78
N GLY A 48 -10.44 3.55 -5.95
CA GLY A 48 -10.52 4.28 -7.21
C GLY A 48 -10.70 5.79 -7.06
N VAL A 49 -10.87 6.32 -5.85
CA VAL A 49 -11.40 7.69 -5.63
C VAL A 49 -10.38 8.66 -5.02
N GLY A 50 -9.13 8.24 -4.76
CA GLY A 50 -8.17 9.15 -4.10
C GLY A 50 -8.63 9.54 -2.70
N ASP A 51 -9.41 8.67 -2.06
CA ASP A 51 -10.02 8.90 -0.76
C ASP A 51 -8.94 8.89 0.33
N GLN A 52 -8.68 10.06 0.91
CA GLN A 52 -7.70 10.25 1.98
C GLN A 52 -8.15 9.61 3.30
N ASP A 53 -9.46 9.42 3.51
CA ASP A 53 -10.00 8.86 4.75
C ASP A 53 -10.07 7.33 4.74
N TYR A 54 -9.84 6.69 3.58
CA TYR A 54 -9.94 5.25 3.40
C TYR A 54 -9.18 4.44 4.46
N PHE A 55 -7.99 4.90 4.85
CA PHE A 55 -7.10 4.16 5.73
C PHE A 55 -7.41 4.33 7.21
N TYR A 56 -8.24 5.30 7.59
CA TYR A 56 -8.76 5.41 8.96
C TYR A 56 -9.87 4.39 9.26
N GLY A 57 -10.48 3.79 8.24
CA GLY A 57 -11.52 2.77 8.38
C GLY A 57 -11.03 1.33 8.25
N VAL A 58 -9.76 1.12 7.90
CA VAL A 58 -9.26 -0.17 7.42
C VAL A 58 -8.05 -0.65 8.22
N ASP A 59 -8.25 -1.59 9.13
CA ASP A 59 -7.17 -2.24 9.89
C ASP A 59 -6.30 -3.12 8.96
N PRO A 60 -4.95 -3.09 9.04
CA PRO A 60 -4.09 -2.43 10.03
C PRO A 60 -3.64 -1.00 9.67
N PHE A 61 -4.15 -0.43 8.58
CA PHE A 61 -3.71 0.90 8.14
C PHE A 61 -4.14 2.02 9.10
N THR A 62 -5.16 1.79 9.91
CA THR A 62 -5.54 2.68 11.02
C THR A 62 -4.40 2.93 12.01
N SER A 63 -3.48 1.99 12.14
CA SER A 63 -2.29 2.09 13.01
C SER A 63 -1.04 2.50 12.25
N PHE A 64 -1.15 2.80 10.95
CA PHE A 64 -0.02 3.06 10.08
C PHE A 64 0.40 4.53 10.16
N PRO A 65 1.65 4.84 10.54
CA PRO A 65 2.16 6.20 10.56
C PRO A 65 2.32 6.73 9.12
N GLY A 66 1.79 7.92 8.83
CA GLY A 66 2.02 8.60 7.55
C GLY A 66 0.78 8.85 6.68
N CYS A 67 -0.44 8.52 7.14
CA CYS A 67 -1.71 8.82 6.44
C CYS A 67 -1.74 8.28 4.99
N PRO A 68 -1.95 6.97 4.80
CA PRO A 68 -1.88 6.38 3.47
C PRO A 68 -2.90 6.98 2.49
N THR A 69 -2.64 6.88 1.18
CA THR A 69 -3.51 7.42 0.13
C THR A 69 -3.69 6.44 -1.00
N PHE A 70 -4.90 6.37 -1.59
CA PHE A 70 -5.14 5.49 -2.73
C PHE A 70 -4.18 5.81 -3.88
N ALA A 71 -3.44 4.79 -4.34
CA ALA A 71 -2.31 4.96 -5.24
C ALA A 71 -2.57 4.47 -6.67
N GLY A 72 -3.84 4.23 -7.03
CA GLY A 72 -4.25 3.95 -8.40
C GLY A 72 -4.02 2.51 -8.88
N TYR A 73 -4.23 2.33 -10.17
CA TYR A 73 -3.81 1.14 -10.92
C TYR A 73 -2.31 1.27 -11.24
N LEU A 74 -1.55 0.18 -11.12
CA LEU A 74 -0.21 0.16 -11.73
C LEU A 74 -0.40 0.12 -13.24
N LEU A 75 0.13 1.12 -13.95
CA LEU A 75 -0.01 1.27 -15.41
C LEU A 75 0.47 0.05 -16.21
N ASP A 76 1.33 -0.78 -15.64
CA ASP A 76 1.80 -2.02 -16.27
C ASP A 76 0.75 -3.14 -16.24
N ASP A 77 -0.33 -3.01 -15.45
CA ASP A 77 -1.36 -4.02 -15.31
C ASP A 77 -2.72 -3.44 -14.86
N GLU A 78 -3.53 -3.02 -15.84
CA GLU A 78 -4.90 -2.49 -15.62
C GLU A 78 -5.86 -3.48 -14.93
N HIS A 79 -5.47 -4.75 -14.78
CA HIS A 79 -6.31 -5.78 -14.16
C HIS A 79 -6.20 -5.83 -12.64
N HIS A 80 -5.14 -5.25 -12.07
CA HIS A 80 -4.89 -5.30 -10.64
C HIS A 80 -5.19 -3.95 -9.99
N ILE A 81 -6.07 -4.01 -8.98
CA ILE A 81 -6.37 -2.88 -8.12
C ILE A 81 -5.27 -2.86 -7.06
N TYR A 82 -4.56 -1.74 -6.92
CA TYR A 82 -3.58 -1.57 -5.86
C TYR A 82 -4.05 -0.50 -4.90
N VAL A 83 -3.76 -0.74 -3.64
CA VAL A 83 -3.92 0.25 -2.59
C VAL A 83 -2.56 0.48 -1.96
N GLY A 84 -2.19 1.74 -1.76
CA GLY A 84 -0.85 2.10 -1.34
C GLY A 84 -0.83 3.06 -0.18
N PHE A 85 0.31 3.14 0.48
CA PHE A 85 0.61 4.18 1.42
C PHE A 85 1.79 4.99 0.91
N ASP A 86 1.77 6.25 1.27
CA ASP A 86 2.84 7.23 1.17
C ASP A 86 3.16 7.57 2.64
N THR A 87 4.43 7.69 3.01
CA THR A 87 4.80 7.94 4.42
C THR A 87 4.78 9.41 4.81
N GLN A 88 4.45 10.31 3.88
CA GLN A 88 4.39 11.78 3.75
C GLN A 88 5.45 12.63 4.46
N GLU A 89 6.07 12.14 5.52
CA GLU A 89 7.16 12.75 6.23
C GLU A 89 7.88 11.66 7.06
N PHE A 90 9.21 11.67 7.06
CA PHE A 90 10.10 10.82 7.88
C PHE A 90 10.43 9.39 7.42
N ALA A 91 11.41 9.30 6.51
CA ALA A 91 12.29 8.13 6.40
C ALA A 91 13.23 7.92 7.62
N ALA A 92 13.19 8.78 8.66
CA ALA A 92 14.08 8.65 9.81
C ALA A 92 13.57 7.67 10.90
N ALA A 93 12.27 7.39 10.93
CA ALA A 93 11.66 6.52 11.94
C ALA A 93 11.32 5.10 11.42
N TYR A 94 11.26 4.92 10.10
CA TYR A 94 10.89 3.66 9.46
C TYR A 94 11.70 3.42 8.19
N ASN A 95 12.03 2.16 7.93
CA ASN A 95 12.82 1.74 6.78
C ASN A 95 12.01 0.85 5.81
N ARG A 96 12.65 0.46 4.71
CA ARG A 96 12.06 -0.41 3.68
C ARG A 96 11.48 -1.72 4.25
N ASP A 97 12.17 -2.34 5.19
CA ASP A 97 11.77 -3.65 5.70
C ASP A 97 10.52 -3.55 6.58
N ASP A 98 10.37 -2.44 7.32
CA ASP A 98 9.13 -2.14 8.05
C ASP A 98 7.93 -2.02 7.10
N CYS A 99 8.12 -1.35 5.96
CA CYS A 99 7.11 -1.26 4.90
C CYS A 99 6.71 -2.65 4.38
N ILE A 100 7.69 -3.54 4.17
CA ILE A 100 7.45 -4.89 3.66
C ILE A 100 6.69 -5.74 4.68
N GLU A 101 7.09 -5.73 5.95
CA GLU A 101 6.45 -6.54 6.99
C GLU A 101 4.99 -6.13 7.21
N ILE A 102 4.68 -4.83 7.19
CA ILE A 102 3.30 -4.39 7.32
C ILE A 102 2.46 -4.83 6.12
N LEU A 103 2.98 -4.69 4.90
CA LEU A 103 2.28 -5.17 3.70
C LEU A 103 2.04 -6.70 3.73
N LYS A 104 2.94 -7.48 4.33
CA LYS A 104 2.72 -8.92 4.54
C LYS A 104 1.59 -9.20 5.52
N GLU A 105 1.53 -8.48 6.65
CA GLU A 105 0.44 -8.63 7.62
C GLU A 105 -0.92 -8.22 7.04
N VAL A 106 -0.95 -7.16 6.21
CA VAL A 106 -2.15 -6.79 5.44
C VAL A 106 -2.56 -7.94 4.51
N ALA A 107 -1.61 -8.48 3.73
CA ALA A 107 -1.87 -9.57 2.78
C ALA A 107 -2.46 -10.80 3.48
N LYS A 108 -1.92 -11.13 4.66
CA LYS A 108 -2.38 -12.22 5.52
C LYS A 108 -3.80 -12.01 6.03
N LYS A 109 -4.12 -10.80 6.53
CA LYS A 109 -5.48 -10.45 7.01
C LYS A 109 -6.50 -10.55 5.87
N LEU A 110 -6.23 -9.93 4.74
CA LEU A 110 -7.08 -10.02 3.56
C LEU A 110 -7.28 -11.47 3.09
N ALA A 111 -6.23 -12.29 3.09
CA ALA A 111 -6.35 -13.72 2.76
C ALA A 111 -7.17 -14.52 3.79
N SER A 112 -7.25 -14.07 5.04
CA SER A 112 -8.07 -14.71 6.07
C SER A 112 -9.56 -14.37 5.97
N HIS A 113 -9.90 -13.23 5.37
CA HIS A 113 -11.29 -12.82 5.12
C HIS A 113 -11.93 -13.56 3.94
N ASN A 114 -11.14 -14.07 3.00
CA ASN A 114 -11.62 -14.78 1.81
C ASN A 114 -11.62 -16.31 1.99
N LYS A 115 -11.66 -16.81 3.23
CA LYS A 115 -11.71 -18.25 3.57
C LYS A 115 -13.12 -18.77 3.78
#